data_AF-A0A5E4TAY6-F1
#
_entry.id   AF-A0A5E4TAY6-F1
#
_cell.length_a   1.000
_cell.length_b   1.000
_cell.length_c   1.000
_cell.angle_alpha   90.00
_cell.angle_beta   90.00
_cell.angle_gamma   90.00
#
_symmetry.space_group_name_H-M   'P 1'
#
loop_
_entity.id
_entity.type
_entity.pdbx_description
1 polymer ?
#
loop_
_entity_poly.entity_id
_entity_poly.type
_entity_poly.pdbx_seq_one_letter_code
_entity_poly.pdbx_strand_id
1 'polypeptide(L)'
;MRSWQAKLADAMHYAIYVLMLAMPVLRWLTLSAVGKPIVLIGLLIPSLTSADVSLSRPIKDDHEARVTPDYVLIGLHGVVALLHHCVMHDNTLVRMLIGASHRN
;
A
#
# COMPACT_ATOMS: atom_id res chain seq x y z
N MET A 1 9.86 23.04 -5.51
CA MET A 1 8.65 22.40 -6.07
C MET A 1 7.49 23.38 -5.98
N ARG A 2 6.61 23.46 -6.98
CA ARG A 2 5.41 24.31 -6.89
C ARG A 2 4.44 23.73 -5.87
N SER A 3 3.64 24.58 -5.21
CA SER A 3 2.73 24.17 -4.12
C SER A 3 1.73 23.07 -4.54
N TRP A 4 1.28 23.08 -5.79
CA TRP A 4 0.38 22.04 -6.31
C TRP A 4 1.08 20.69 -6.52
N GLN A 5 2.37 20.66 -6.85
CA GLN A 5 3.16 19.42 -7.00
C GLN A 5 3.34 18.75 -5.64
N ALA A 6 3.59 19.53 -4.59
CA ALA A 6 3.71 19.02 -3.23
C ALA A 6 2.39 18.38 -2.76
N LYS A 7 1.25 19.05 -2.98
CA LYS A 7 -0.08 18.48 -2.64
C LYS A 7 -0.38 17.18 -3.37
N LEU A 8 -0.02 17.07 -4.66
CA LEU A 8 -0.18 15.83 -5.42
C LEU A 8 0.75 14.72 -4.90
N ALA A 9 1.98 15.06 -4.50
CA ALA A 9 2.89 14.11 -3.90
C ALA A 9 2.34 13.58 -2.56
N ASP A 10 1.79 14.45 -1.71
CA ASP A 10 1.17 14.03 -0.45
C ASP A 10 -0.04 13.13 -0.71
N ALA A 11 -0.92 13.50 -1.64
CA ALA A 11 -2.07 12.69 -2.02
C ALA A 11 -1.65 11.29 -2.54
N MET A 12 -0.58 11.21 -3.34
CA MET A 12 -0.01 9.95 -3.81
C MET A 12 0.47 9.08 -2.64
N HIS A 13 1.22 9.65 -1.69
CA HIS A 13 1.68 8.90 -0.51
C HIS A 13 0.51 8.41 0.34
N TYR A 14 -0.49 9.26 0.60
CA TYR A 14 -1.69 8.85 1.34
C TYR A 14 -2.45 7.73 0.64
N ALA A 15 -2.62 7.80 -0.68
CA ALA A 15 -3.27 6.75 -1.45
C ALA A 15 -2.52 5.41 -1.33
N ILE A 16 -1.19 5.43 -1.46
CA ILE A 16 -0.36 4.23 -1.28
C ILE A 16 -0.47 3.67 0.14
N TYR A 17 -0.44 4.52 1.17
CA TYR A 17 -0.58 4.08 2.56
C TYR A 17 -1.94 3.45 2.85
N VAL A 18 -3.02 4.06 2.35
CA VAL A 18 -4.37 3.51 2.50
C VAL A 18 -4.46 2.14 1.82
N LEU A 19 -3.94 2.00 0.60
CA LEU A 19 -3.97 0.73 -0.13
C LEU A 19 -3.10 -0.35 0.55
N MET A 20 -1.90 0.02 0.99
CA MET A 20 -1.01 -0.87 1.75
C MET A 20 -1.63 -1.39 3.06
N LEU A 21 -2.49 -0.59 3.72
CA LEU A 21 -3.21 -1.01 4.92
C LEU A 21 -4.49 -1.78 4.59
N ALA A 22 -5.19 -1.43 3.51
CA ALA A 22 -6.41 -2.10 3.10
C ALA A 22 -6.17 -3.57 2.76
N MET A 23 -5.12 -3.88 1.99
CA MET A 23 -4.76 -5.25 1.60
C MET A 23 -4.61 -6.26 2.76
N PRO A 24 -3.79 -6.01 3.80
CA PRO A 24 -3.64 -6.92 4.93
C PRO A 24 -4.91 -7.02 5.78
N VAL A 25 -5.64 -5.91 5.98
CA VAL A 25 -6.92 -5.93 6.72
C VAL A 25 -7.93 -6.82 5.99
N LEU A 26 -8.02 -6.72 4.68
CA LEU A 26 -8.94 -7.50 3.87
C LEU A 26 -8.61 -9.00 3.86
N ARG A 27 -7.32 -9.33 3.81
CA ARG A 27 -6.84 -10.71 3.94
C ARG A 27 -7.15 -11.27 5.33
N TRP A 28 -6.97 -10.49 6.38
CA TRP A 28 -7.33 -10.88 7.73
C TRP A 28 -8.84 -11.14 7.86
N LEU A 29 -9.67 -10.26 7.31
CA LEU A 29 -11.12 -10.45 7.25
C LEU A 29 -11.49 -11.75 6.50
N THR A 30 -10.85 -12.02 5.37
CA THR A 30 -11.07 -13.26 4.61
C THR A 30 -10.72 -14.50 5.43
N LEU A 31 -9.57 -14.51 6.12
CA LEU A 31 -9.15 -15.63 6.97
C LEU A 31 -10.08 -15.81 8.18
N SER A 32 -10.55 -14.70 8.76
CA SER A 32 -11.52 -14.70 9.86
C SER A 32 -12.87 -15.29 9.41
N ALA A 33 -13.36 -14.90 8.23
CA ALA A 33 -14.62 -15.39 7.66
C ALA A 33 -14.59 -16.89 7.33
N VAL A 34 -13.41 -17.43 6.96
CA VAL A 34 -13.21 -18.87 6.73
C VAL A 34 -13.10 -19.66 8.05
N GLY A 35 -13.00 -18.98 9.21
CA GLY A 35 -12.92 -19.62 10.53
C GLY A 35 -11.60 -20.33 10.79
N LYS A 36 -10.53 -19.96 10.08
CA LYS A 36 -9.20 -20.56 10.29
C LYS A 36 -8.42 -19.80 11.36
N PRO A 37 -7.72 -20.50 12.26
CA PRO A 37 -6.84 -19.84 13.22
C PRO A 37 -5.75 -19.05 12.49
N ILE A 38 -5.61 -17.77 12.84
CA ILE A 38 -4.62 -16.86 12.25
C ILE A 38 -3.42 -16.82 13.18
N VAL A 39 -2.28 -17.30 12.70
CA VAL A 39 -1.02 -17.27 13.43
C VAL A 39 -0.11 -16.22 12.80
N LEU A 40 0.20 -15.17 13.55
CA LEU A 40 1.13 -14.11 13.15
C LEU A 40 2.40 -14.22 13.99
N ILE A 41 3.51 -14.60 13.36
CA ILE A 41 4.83 -14.71 14.04
C ILE A 41 4.74 -15.59 15.30
N GLY A 42 4.03 -16.73 15.20
CA GLY A 42 3.82 -17.67 16.31
C GLY A 42 2.73 -17.28 17.32
N LEU A 43 2.14 -16.08 17.22
CA LEU A 43 1.03 -15.65 18.07
C LEU A 43 -0.32 -15.93 17.40
N LEU A 44 -1.25 -16.55 18.14
CA LEU A 44 -2.63 -16.71 17.70
C LEU A 44 -3.37 -15.37 17.87
N ILE A 45 -3.94 -14.87 16.78
CA ILE A 45 -4.59 -13.57 16.75
C ILE A 45 -6.12 -13.77 16.66
N PRO A 46 -6.94 -12.97 17.37
CA PRO A 46 -8.39 -13.07 17.28
C PRO A 46 -8.91 -12.81 15.85
N SER A 47 -10.00 -13.51 15.52
CA SER A 47 -10.75 -13.28 14.28
C SER A 47 -11.51 -11.96 14.38
N LEU A 48 -11.54 -11.17 13.30
CA LEU A 48 -12.26 -9.88 13.28
C LEU A 48 -13.78 -10.04 13.09
N THR A 49 -14.22 -11.19 12.58
CA THR A 49 -15.62 -11.46 12.27
C THR A 49 -15.96 -12.91 12.58
N SER A 50 -17.25 -13.19 12.78
CA SER A 50 -17.77 -14.56 12.86
C SER A 50 -17.56 -15.29 11.53
N ALA A 51 -17.33 -16.60 11.60
CA ALA A 51 -17.16 -17.43 10.41
C ALA A 51 -18.44 -17.43 9.58
N ASP A 52 -18.38 -16.82 8.40
CA ASP A 52 -19.46 -16.77 7.43
C ASP A 52 -18.88 -16.91 6.02
N VAL A 53 -19.08 -18.09 5.44
CA VAL A 53 -18.59 -18.43 4.10
C VAL A 53 -19.28 -17.58 3.03
N SER A 54 -20.50 -17.09 3.28
CA SER A 54 -21.21 -16.18 2.38
C SER A 54 -20.53 -14.81 2.28
N LEU A 55 -19.89 -14.33 3.36
CA LEU A 55 -19.10 -13.10 3.34
C LEU A 55 -17.72 -13.28 2.70
N SER A 56 -17.18 -14.51 2.68
CA SER A 56 -15.82 -14.76 2.19
C SER A 56 -15.65 -14.48 0.69
N ARG A 57 -16.69 -14.74 -0.13
CA ARG A 57 -16.64 -14.53 -1.59
C ARG A 57 -16.59 -13.05 -1.98
N PRO A 58 -17.52 -12.19 -1.53
CA PRO A 58 -17.45 -10.76 -1.82
C PRO A 58 -16.14 -10.13 -1.38
N ILE A 59 -15.64 -10.45 -0.18
CA ILE A 59 -14.39 -9.90 0.37
C ILE A 59 -13.19 -10.32 -0.49
N LYS A 60 -13.19 -11.56 -0.99
CA LYS A 60 -12.13 -12.07 -1.85
C LYS A 60 -12.16 -11.41 -3.23
N ASP A 61 -13.33 -11.25 -3.84
CA ASP A 61 -13.47 -10.59 -5.14
C ASP A 61 -13.01 -9.13 -5.05
N ASP A 62 -13.37 -8.45 -3.96
CA ASP A 62 -12.91 -7.12 -3.61
C ASP A 62 -11.38 -7.03 -3.41
N HIS A 63 -10.78 -8.07 -2.82
CA HIS A 63 -9.32 -8.17 -2.64
C HIS A 63 -8.63 -8.28 -3.99
N GLU A 64 -9.12 -9.16 -4.86
CA GLU A 64 -8.55 -9.38 -6.20
C GLU A 64 -8.71 -8.13 -7.08
N ALA A 65 -9.86 -7.45 -7.01
CA ALA A 65 -10.09 -6.21 -7.76
C ALA A 65 -9.13 -5.08 -7.35
N ARG A 66 -8.75 -5.01 -6.08
CA ARG A 66 -7.81 -3.98 -5.57
C ARG A 66 -6.34 -4.25 -5.91
N VAL A 67 -5.97 -5.45 -6.37
CA VAL A 67 -4.59 -5.76 -6.77
C VAL A 67 -4.12 -4.90 -7.95
N THR A 68 -4.98 -4.70 -8.96
CA THR A 68 -4.64 -3.92 -10.15
C THR A 68 -4.34 -2.44 -9.86
N PRO A 69 -5.22 -1.68 -9.18
CA PRO A 69 -4.95 -0.27 -8.86
C PRO A 69 -3.72 -0.10 -7.97
N ASP A 70 -3.44 -1.02 -7.05
CA ASP A 70 -2.24 -0.99 -6.20
C ASP A 70 -0.97 -1.01 -7.04
N TYR A 71 -0.86 -1.96 -7.98
CA TYR A 71 0.31 -2.06 -8.86
C TYR A 71 0.47 -0.83 -9.76
N VAL A 72 -0.63 -0.30 -10.30
CA VAL A 72 -0.59 0.92 -11.13
C VAL A 72 -0.09 2.10 -10.31
N LEU A 73 -0.57 2.26 -9.07
CA LEU A 73 -0.20 3.39 -8.22
C LEU A 73 1.27 3.32 -7.79
N ILE A 74 1.75 2.14 -7.37
CA ILE A 74 3.16 1.92 -7.02
C ILE A 74 4.06 2.14 -8.23
N GLY A 75 3.66 1.64 -9.41
CA GLY A 75 4.39 1.85 -10.66
C GLY A 75 4.47 3.34 -11.02
N LEU A 76 3.34 4.05 -10.96
CA LEU A 76 3.29 5.50 -11.21
C LEU A 76 4.17 6.28 -10.23
N HIS A 77 4.13 5.94 -8.94
CA HIS A 77 5.00 6.53 -7.93
C HIS A 77 6.48 6.39 -8.28
N GLY A 78 6.91 5.18 -8.65
CA GLY A 78 8.29 4.93 -9.08
C GLY A 78 8.68 5.69 -10.35
N VAL A 79 7.82 5.70 -11.37
CA VAL A 79 8.05 6.44 -12.62
C VAL A 79 8.17 7.95 -12.36
N VAL A 80 7.30 8.52 -11.53
CA VAL A 80 7.35 9.94 -11.18
C VAL A 80 8.64 10.25 -10.41
N ALA A 81 9.04 9.42 -9.45
CA ALA A 81 10.30 9.61 -8.73
C ALA A 81 11.52 9.57 -9.67
N LEU A 82 11.51 8.66 -10.66
CA LEU A 82 12.54 8.60 -11.71
C LEU A 82 12.53 9.81 -12.64
N LEU A 83 11.36 10.29 -13.07
CA LEU A 83 11.25 11.49 -13.90
C LEU A 83 11.79 12.73 -13.18
N HIS A 84 11.45 12.87 -11.90
CA HIS A 84 11.96 13.93 -11.04
C HIS A 84 13.49 13.88 -10.90
N HIS A 85 14.06 12.69 -10.78
CA HIS A 85 15.50 12.52 -10.66
C HIS A 85 16.26 12.69 -11.99
N CYS A 86 15.80 12.05 -13.07
CA CYS A 86 16.52 11.98 -14.35
C CYS A 86 16.27 13.19 -15.26
N VAL A 87 15.07 13.79 -15.21
CA VAL A 87 14.69 14.89 -16.12
C VAL A 87 14.65 16.22 -15.38
N MET A 88 14.09 16.25 -14.17
CA MET A 88 14.01 17.48 -13.38
C MET A 88 15.27 17.70 -12.53
N HIS A 89 16.18 16.72 -12.47
CA HIS A 89 17.43 16.76 -11.72
C HIS A 89 17.25 17.20 -10.26
N ASP A 90 16.15 16.76 -9.63
CA ASP A 90 15.89 17.05 -8.23
C ASP A 90 16.29 15.89 -7.30
N ASN A 91 16.32 16.20 -6.01
CA ASN A 91 16.69 15.25 -4.96
C ASN A 91 15.49 14.41 -4.48
N THR A 92 14.37 14.31 -5.21
CA THR A 92 13.18 13.57 -4.76
C THR A 92 13.49 12.10 -4.52
N LEU A 93 14.17 11.44 -5.47
CA LEU A 93 14.58 10.03 -5.32
C LEU A 93 15.68 9.87 -4.26
N VAL A 94 16.61 10.83 -4.18
CA VAL A 94 17.71 10.82 -3.20
C VAL A 94 17.20 10.87 -1.76
N ARG A 95 16.10 11.62 -1.51
CA ARG A 95 15.45 11.68 -0.21
C ARG A 95 14.80 10.35 0.23
N MET A 96 14.54 9.44 -0.69
CA MET A 96 13.99 8.10 -0.39
C MET A 96 15.10 7.07 -0.13
N LEU A 97 16.35 7.36 -0.50
CA LEU A 97 17.48 6.46 -0.28
C LEU A 97 17.98 6.55 1.17
N ILE A 98 18.03 5.39 1.84
CA ILE A 98 18.64 5.27 3.16
C ILE A 98 20.15 5.49 3.01
N GLY A 99 20.71 6.45 3.73
CA GLY A 99 22.15 6.72 3.76
C GLY A 99 22.66 7.69 2.68
N ALA A 100 21.77 8.35 1.93
CA ALA A 100 22.18 9.47 1.09
C ALA A 100 22.74 10.60 1.97
N SER A 101 24.08 10.69 2.03
CA SER A 101 24.79 11.75 2.76
C SER A 101 24.46 13.08 2.10
N HIS A 102 23.77 13.95 2.84
CA HIS A 102 23.60 15.35 2.50
C HIS A 102 24.97 16.04 2.67
N ARG A 103 25.89 15.82 1.73
CA ARG A 103 27.08 16.66 1.60
C ARG A 103 26.64 17.96 0.94
N ASN A 104 26.30 18.92 1.79
CA ASN A 104 26.23 20.35 1.43
C ASN A 104 27.65 20.88 1.22
#